data_AF-A0A958JT12-F1
#
_entry.id   AF-A0A958JT12-F1
#
_cell.length_a   1.000
_cell.length_b   1.000
_cell.length_c   1.000
_cell.angle_alpha   90.00
_cell.angle_beta   90.00
_cell.angle_gamma   90.00
#
_symmetry.space_group_name_H-M   'P 1'
#
loop_
_entity.id
_entity.type
_entity.pdbx_description
1 polymer ?
#
loop_
_entity_poly.entity_id
_entity_poly.type
_entity_poly.pdbx_seq_one_letter_code
_entity_poly.pdbx_strand_id
1 'polypeptide(L)'
;MCGITGYINLNGEPSSRAIIESMNRTLIHRGPDGEGYFTDGPVALGHTRLAVIDLSAAATQPMLSNDRRYVLIYNGELYNFLELRNELEKKGVKFRTNSDSEVVLASYIQWGSEAVKRFNGMFAFIVWDTIAKSLFMARDRYGIKPLYYAFQNGVLSFGSEIKALLAHPLFSARMDNEALLEYLTFQNFFTDKTLFQDVKYFPAGHYAEFDLQTHRKALPLKQYWNYHFHPSDSKASANEYLEELTRLFEQAVTRQLVSDVEVGTYLSGGIDSGSITAVASSHSPEMKSFTVGCDLRSASGIEMSFDERPQAEALSYLCKTEHYEMVLKAGDLERSLPSIVNHLEEPRVGQSYPNYFASKLAGNFVKVVLAGTGGDELFGGYPWRYYRVASSNNYDEYVDEYYRYWQRLIPNRSLQKVLQPVWNDAQHVWTRDIFAGVLSQIDTPIKTPEDFVNASLYLESKTFLQGLLSIEDKLGMAFSLECRVPFLDNDLVDFALQLPVQQKIRNLDSVVRVNENESGKKK
;
A
#
# COMPACT_ATOMS: atom_id res chain seq x y z
N MET A 1 -6.64 8.96 8.56
CA MET A 1 -5.67 7.85 8.58
C MET A 1 -4.98 7.69 9.94
N CYS A 2 -4.79 6.47 10.42
CA CYS A 2 -4.52 6.22 11.83
C CYS A 2 -3.24 5.40 12.05
N GLY A 3 -2.85 5.25 13.31
CA GLY A 3 -1.93 4.21 13.75
C GLY A 3 -2.71 3.16 14.55
N ILE A 4 -2.48 1.89 14.26
CA ILE A 4 -3.00 0.78 15.07
C ILE A 4 -1.83 -0.03 15.62
N THR A 5 -1.98 -0.50 16.85
CA THR A 5 -0.99 -1.34 17.52
C THR A 5 -1.65 -2.24 18.55
N GLY A 6 -1.03 -3.37 18.87
CA GLY A 6 -1.53 -4.26 19.89
C GLY A 6 -0.61 -5.42 20.16
N TYR A 7 -0.84 -6.09 21.28
CA TYR A 7 -0.16 -7.33 21.61
C TYR A 7 -1.04 -8.26 22.43
N ILE A 8 -0.69 -9.55 22.39
CA ILE A 8 -1.33 -10.62 23.13
C ILE A 8 -0.26 -11.46 23.82
N ASN A 9 -0.34 -11.55 25.14
CA ASN A 9 0.46 -12.47 25.94
C ASN A 9 -0.08 -13.91 25.79
N LEU A 10 0.63 -14.75 25.05
CA LEU A 10 0.18 -16.12 24.73
C LEU A 10 0.27 -17.08 25.93
N ASN A 11 0.99 -16.69 26.98
CA ASN A 11 1.03 -17.40 28.25
C ASN A 11 -0.19 -17.09 29.15
N GLY A 12 -1.08 -16.18 28.72
CA GLY A 12 -2.27 -15.77 29.48
C GLY A 12 -2.01 -14.70 30.55
N GLU A 13 -0.77 -14.21 30.68
CA GLU A 13 -0.45 -13.13 31.63
C GLU A 13 -1.20 -11.84 31.26
N PRO A 14 -1.70 -11.08 32.26
CA PRO A 14 -2.37 -9.82 31.99
C PRO A 14 -1.51 -8.85 31.18
N SER A 15 -2.15 -8.16 30.25
CA SER A 15 -1.54 -7.08 29.50
C SER A 15 -1.31 -5.86 30.40
N SER A 16 -0.24 -5.13 30.09
CA SER A 16 0.13 -3.86 30.71
C SER A 16 -0.26 -2.68 29.84
N ARG A 17 -0.96 -1.73 30.47
CA ARG A 17 -1.30 -0.43 29.87
C ARG A 17 -0.05 0.39 29.50
N ALA A 18 1.00 0.34 30.32
CA ALA A 18 2.23 1.09 30.05
C ALA A 18 2.95 0.61 28.78
N ILE A 19 2.89 -0.71 28.51
CA ILE A 19 3.50 -1.29 27.30
C ILE A 19 2.75 -0.81 26.05
N ILE A 20 1.41 -0.91 26.04
CA ILE A 20 0.64 -0.49 24.86
C ILE A 20 0.73 1.02 24.62
N GLU A 21 0.80 1.84 25.68
CA GLU A 21 1.06 3.28 25.56
C GLU A 21 2.44 3.57 24.94
N SER A 22 3.47 2.81 25.31
CA SER A 22 4.80 2.92 24.71
C SER A 22 4.80 2.54 23.23
N MET A 23 4.10 1.47 22.86
CA MET A 23 3.94 1.04 21.46
C MET A 23 3.12 2.05 20.64
N ASN A 24 2.08 2.66 21.23
CA ASN A 24 1.23 3.63 20.56
C ASN A 24 1.96 4.97 20.35
N ARG A 25 2.83 5.36 21.29
CA ARG A 25 3.61 6.60 21.22
C ARG A 25 4.49 6.68 19.98
N THR A 26 4.99 5.54 19.48
CA THR A 26 5.79 5.51 18.26
C THR A 26 4.98 5.79 16.99
N LEU A 27 3.65 5.83 17.07
CA LEU A 27 2.72 6.03 15.96
C LEU A 27 1.96 7.37 16.01
N ILE A 28 2.35 8.28 16.91
CA ILE A 28 1.66 9.58 17.07
C ILE A 28 1.73 10.42 15.79
N HIS A 29 2.82 10.35 15.03
CA HIS A 29 2.96 11.06 13.74
C HIS A 29 1.85 10.67 12.76
N ARG A 30 1.35 9.43 12.84
CA ARG A 30 0.26 8.97 11.99
C ARG A 30 -1.08 9.58 12.39
N GLY A 31 -1.30 9.82 13.68
CA GLY A 31 -2.59 10.22 14.20
C GLY A 31 -2.47 11.21 15.35
N PRO A 32 -2.16 12.49 15.06
CA PRO A 32 -1.90 13.49 16.09
C PRO A 32 -3.17 14.04 16.76
N ASP A 33 -4.37 13.77 16.22
CA ASP A 33 -5.63 14.36 16.71
C ASP A 33 -6.22 13.62 17.92
N GLY A 34 -5.77 12.39 18.22
CA GLY A 34 -6.24 11.65 19.38
C GLY A 34 -5.59 10.29 19.58
N GLU A 35 -5.79 9.72 20.76
CA GLU A 35 -5.28 8.40 21.14
C GLU A 35 -6.32 7.62 21.95
N GLY A 36 -6.23 6.29 21.92
CA GLY A 36 -7.11 5.42 22.69
C GLY A 36 -6.47 4.06 22.97
N TYR A 37 -6.94 3.45 24.06
CA TYR A 37 -6.36 2.22 24.62
C TYR A 37 -7.47 1.28 25.10
N PHE A 38 -7.26 -0.01 24.91
CA PHE A 38 -8.14 -1.06 25.43
C PHE A 38 -7.30 -2.22 25.96
N THR A 39 -7.67 -2.76 27.12
CA THR A 39 -7.02 -3.91 27.74
C THR A 39 -8.08 -4.90 28.22
N ASP A 40 -7.92 -6.19 27.88
CA ASP A 40 -8.78 -7.29 28.31
C ASP A 40 -7.95 -8.54 28.56
N GLY A 41 -7.67 -8.83 29.83
CA GLY A 41 -6.80 -9.94 30.23
C GLY A 41 -5.45 -9.86 29.50
N PRO A 42 -5.06 -10.87 28.70
CA PRO A 42 -3.77 -10.91 28.00
C PRO A 42 -3.67 -9.99 26.78
N VAL A 43 -4.76 -9.30 26.38
CA VAL A 43 -4.84 -8.52 25.14
C VAL A 43 -4.77 -7.04 25.45
N ALA A 44 -3.94 -6.30 24.72
CA ALA A 44 -3.96 -4.85 24.67
C ALA A 44 -4.01 -4.32 23.24
N LEU A 45 -4.84 -3.30 23.02
CA LEU A 45 -5.03 -2.61 21.75
C LEU A 45 -4.79 -1.11 21.94
N GLY A 46 -4.12 -0.48 21.00
CA GLY A 46 -3.80 0.94 20.95
C GLY A 46 -4.13 1.53 19.58
N HIS A 47 -4.55 2.79 19.58
CA HIS A 47 -4.89 3.52 18.38
C HIS A 47 -4.43 4.98 18.49
N THR A 48 -3.91 5.54 17.39
CA THR A 48 -3.70 6.98 17.18
C THR A 48 -4.56 7.47 16.02
N ARG A 49 -5.19 8.64 16.15
CA ARG A 49 -6.25 9.11 15.25
C ARG A 49 -5.80 10.34 14.46
N LEU A 50 -5.93 10.29 13.13
CA LEU A 50 -6.10 11.48 12.30
C LEU A 50 -7.59 11.55 11.94
N ALA A 51 -8.27 12.61 12.40
CA ALA A 51 -9.67 12.81 12.13
C ALA A 51 -9.87 13.35 10.71
N VAL A 52 -10.46 12.52 9.84
CA VAL A 52 -10.75 12.81 8.42
C VAL A 52 -12.25 12.77 8.14
N ILE A 53 -12.95 11.70 8.59
CA ILE A 53 -14.41 11.59 8.59
C ILE A 53 -14.93 11.51 10.02
N ASP A 54 -16.02 12.22 10.29
CA ASP A 54 -16.67 12.41 11.58
C ASP A 54 -15.69 12.92 12.64
N LEU A 55 -15.45 14.24 12.66
CA LEU A 55 -14.49 14.87 13.57
C LEU A 55 -14.89 14.82 15.06
N SER A 56 -16.03 14.20 15.40
CA SER A 56 -16.50 14.11 16.78
C SER A 56 -15.68 13.15 17.63
N ALA A 57 -15.74 13.32 18.95
CA ALA A 57 -15.16 12.38 19.91
C ALA A 57 -15.87 11.02 19.92
N ALA A 58 -17.08 10.92 19.37
CA ALA A 58 -17.84 9.67 19.33
C ALA A 58 -17.22 8.63 18.37
N ALA A 59 -16.47 9.11 17.36
CA ALA A 59 -15.73 8.27 16.42
C ALA A 59 -14.31 7.88 16.91
N THR A 60 -14.03 8.04 18.21
CA THR A 60 -12.74 7.64 18.80
C THR A 60 -12.60 6.12 18.84
N GLN A 61 -11.38 5.63 18.59
CA GLN A 61 -11.04 4.21 18.66
C GLN A 61 -10.01 3.96 19.77
N PRO A 62 -9.95 2.75 20.39
CA PRO A 62 -10.70 1.53 20.05
C PRO A 62 -12.22 1.66 20.18
N MET A 63 -12.95 1.31 19.12
CA MET A 63 -14.40 1.50 19.03
C MET A 63 -15.13 0.25 19.54
N LEU A 64 -16.01 0.44 20.51
CA LEU A 64 -16.80 -0.63 21.11
C LEU A 64 -18.16 -0.79 20.43
N SER A 65 -18.60 -2.02 20.21
CA SER A 65 -19.98 -2.32 19.82
C SER A 65 -20.98 -1.89 20.89
N ASN A 66 -22.27 -1.81 20.54
CA ASN A 66 -23.33 -1.38 21.47
C ASN A 66 -23.45 -2.30 22.70
N ASP A 67 -23.22 -3.60 22.51
CA ASP A 67 -23.18 -4.62 23.56
C ASP A 67 -21.80 -4.76 24.22
N ARG A 68 -20.81 -3.96 23.77
CA ARG A 68 -19.40 -4.00 24.20
C ARG A 68 -18.71 -5.35 24.00
N ARG A 69 -19.28 -6.25 23.21
CA ARG A 69 -18.68 -7.54 22.89
C ARG A 69 -17.46 -7.38 21.98
N TYR A 70 -17.58 -6.53 20.97
CA TYR A 70 -16.56 -6.36 19.94
C TYR A 70 -15.83 -5.03 20.09
N VAL A 71 -14.51 -5.06 19.87
CA VAL A 71 -13.64 -3.89 19.91
C VAL A 71 -12.89 -3.77 18.60
N LEU A 72 -13.05 -2.65 17.89
CA LEU A 72 -12.38 -2.35 16.63
C LEU A 72 -11.21 -1.39 16.85
N ILE A 73 -10.06 -1.70 16.27
CA ILE A 73 -9.05 -0.70 15.88
C ILE A 73 -8.86 -0.78 14.36
N TYR A 74 -8.84 0.37 13.70
CA TYR A 74 -8.94 0.49 12.26
C TYR A 74 -8.12 1.66 11.76
N ASN A 75 -7.26 1.36 10.80
CA ASN A 75 -6.49 2.31 10.04
C ASN A 75 -6.89 2.20 8.57
N GLY A 76 -7.69 3.13 8.08
CA GLY A 76 -8.18 3.09 6.71
C GLY A 76 -9.25 4.12 6.40
N GLU A 77 -9.81 3.98 5.21
CA GLU A 77 -10.98 4.70 4.71
C GLU A 77 -11.82 3.72 3.88
N LEU A 78 -13.13 3.65 4.16
CA LEU A 78 -14.08 2.78 3.48
C LEU A 78 -14.94 3.61 2.52
N TYR A 79 -14.55 3.70 1.25
CA TYR A 79 -15.17 4.57 0.27
C TYR A 79 -16.66 4.26 -0.01
N ASN A 80 -17.08 3.01 0.12
CA ASN A 80 -18.49 2.61 -0.04
C ASN A 80 -19.27 2.53 1.29
N PHE A 81 -18.82 3.20 2.36
CA PHE A 81 -19.46 3.11 3.68
C PHE A 81 -20.92 3.57 3.69
N LEU A 82 -21.29 4.58 2.88
CA LEU A 82 -22.69 5.06 2.80
C LEU A 82 -23.63 4.00 2.21
N GLU A 83 -23.17 3.26 1.20
CA GLU A 83 -23.93 2.16 0.59
C GLU A 83 -24.15 1.02 1.60
N LEU A 84 -23.08 0.63 2.30
CA LEU A 84 -23.12 -0.42 3.32
C LEU A 84 -23.94 0.00 4.55
N ARG A 85 -23.85 1.26 4.96
CA ARG A 85 -24.66 1.83 6.04
C ARG A 85 -26.15 1.69 5.72
N ASN A 86 -26.56 2.10 4.52
CA ASN A 86 -27.95 1.97 4.08
C ASN A 86 -28.44 0.51 4.06
N GLU A 87 -27.59 -0.45 3.68
CA GLU A 87 -27.93 -1.88 3.76
C GLU A 87 -28.10 -2.36 5.22
N LEU A 88 -27.20 -1.93 6.11
CA LEU A 88 -27.22 -2.29 7.53
C LEU A 88 -28.41 -1.66 8.27
N GLU A 89 -28.76 -0.41 7.97
CA GLU A 89 -29.94 0.27 8.53
C GLU A 89 -31.23 -0.47 8.13
N LYS A 90 -31.34 -0.95 6.88
CA LYS A 90 -32.45 -1.80 6.42
C LYS A 90 -32.52 -3.14 7.15
N LYS A 91 -31.39 -3.63 7.69
CA LYS A 91 -31.33 -4.83 8.55
C LYS A 91 -31.58 -4.52 10.03
N GLY A 92 -31.86 -3.26 10.38
CA GLY A 92 -32.19 -2.82 11.74
C GLY A 92 -30.99 -2.39 12.58
N VAL A 93 -29.80 -2.24 11.99
CA VAL A 93 -28.62 -1.71 12.69
C VAL A 93 -28.82 -0.21 12.99
N LYS A 94 -28.51 0.19 14.21
CA LYS A 94 -28.55 1.59 14.64
C LYS A 94 -27.12 2.11 14.86
N PHE A 95 -26.77 3.15 14.12
CA PHE A 95 -25.48 3.83 14.19
C PHE A 95 -25.51 4.98 15.20
N ARG A 96 -24.38 5.26 15.84
CA ARG A 96 -24.19 6.36 16.80
C ARG A 96 -23.35 7.50 16.22
N THR A 97 -22.59 7.20 15.18
CA THR A 97 -21.62 8.07 14.53
C THR A 97 -21.90 8.13 13.03
N ASN A 98 -21.27 9.06 12.33
CA ASN A 98 -21.25 9.12 10.87
C ASN A 98 -19.93 8.58 10.30
N SER A 99 -19.05 8.07 11.16
CA SER A 99 -17.77 7.48 10.77
C SER A 99 -17.95 6.18 10.00
N ASP A 100 -17.13 6.03 8.96
CA ASP A 100 -16.90 4.79 8.22
C ASP A 100 -16.46 3.63 9.15
N SER A 101 -15.72 3.94 10.22
CA SER A 101 -15.25 2.98 11.23
C SER A 101 -16.39 2.21 11.90
N GLU A 102 -17.53 2.87 12.19
CA GLU A 102 -18.69 2.18 12.78
C GLU A 102 -19.36 1.26 11.76
N VAL A 103 -19.32 1.61 10.47
CA VAL A 103 -19.80 0.76 9.37
C VAL A 103 -18.92 -0.48 9.24
N VAL A 104 -17.60 -0.37 9.37
CA VAL A 104 -16.68 -1.52 9.40
C VAL A 104 -17.03 -2.47 10.54
N LEU A 105 -17.18 -1.96 11.76
CA LEU A 105 -17.52 -2.78 12.92
C LEU A 105 -18.91 -3.44 12.76
N ALA A 106 -19.91 -2.68 12.35
CA ALA A 106 -21.26 -3.20 12.14
C ALA A 106 -21.31 -4.27 11.03
N SER A 107 -20.55 -4.07 9.95
CA SER A 107 -20.42 -5.03 8.86
C SER A 107 -19.82 -6.35 9.34
N TYR A 108 -18.75 -6.29 10.14
CA TYR A 108 -18.14 -7.48 10.74
C TYR A 108 -19.11 -8.20 11.69
N ILE A 109 -19.85 -7.47 12.53
CA ILE A 109 -20.86 -8.07 13.42
C ILE A 109 -21.96 -8.79 12.62
N GLN A 110 -22.36 -8.22 11.49
CA GLN A 110 -23.46 -8.72 10.68
C GLN A 110 -23.07 -9.88 9.75
N TRP A 111 -21.84 -9.88 9.22
CA TRP A 111 -21.40 -10.81 8.17
C TRP A 111 -20.14 -11.61 8.52
N GLY A 112 -19.53 -11.36 9.68
CA GLY A 112 -18.28 -12.01 10.10
C GLY A 112 -17.13 -11.70 9.15
N SER A 113 -16.32 -12.72 8.87
CA SER A 113 -15.18 -12.64 7.94
C SER A 113 -15.58 -12.22 6.52
N GLU A 114 -16.81 -12.52 6.08
CA GLU A 114 -17.27 -12.23 4.72
C GLU A 114 -17.49 -10.72 4.48
N ALA A 115 -17.50 -9.91 5.54
CA ALA A 115 -17.58 -8.45 5.44
C ALA A 115 -16.47 -7.87 4.55
N VAL A 116 -15.25 -8.41 4.62
CA VAL A 116 -14.09 -7.88 3.88
C VAL A 116 -14.26 -7.94 2.36
N LYS A 117 -15.08 -8.86 1.85
CA LYS A 117 -15.37 -8.97 0.40
C LYS A 117 -16.28 -7.86 -0.11
N ARG A 118 -17.00 -7.18 0.79
CA ARG A 118 -17.96 -6.11 0.48
C ARG A 118 -17.34 -4.72 0.58
N PHE A 119 -16.13 -4.62 1.11
CA PHE A 119 -15.45 -3.35 1.32
C PHE A 119 -14.77 -2.86 0.05
N ASN A 120 -15.05 -1.62 -0.32
CA ASN A 120 -14.25 -0.85 -1.28
C ASN A 120 -13.58 0.29 -0.51
N GLY A 121 -12.26 0.19 -0.35
CA GLY A 121 -11.51 1.03 0.56
C GLY A 121 -10.08 0.55 0.76
N MET A 122 -9.31 1.37 1.46
CA MET A 122 -7.96 1.06 1.89
C MET A 122 -7.97 0.85 3.41
N PHE A 123 -7.47 -0.27 3.91
CA PHE A 123 -7.66 -0.60 5.32
C PHE A 123 -6.69 -1.65 5.87
N ALA A 124 -6.37 -1.47 7.14
CA ALA A 124 -5.94 -2.51 8.05
C ALA A 124 -6.78 -2.40 9.32
N PHE A 125 -7.41 -3.49 9.76
CA PHE A 125 -8.21 -3.47 10.98
C PHE A 125 -8.10 -4.74 11.80
N ILE A 126 -8.37 -4.58 13.09
CA ILE A 126 -8.40 -5.66 14.07
C ILE A 126 -9.72 -5.56 14.83
N VAL A 127 -10.43 -6.68 14.94
CA VAL A 127 -11.59 -6.84 15.82
C VAL A 127 -11.27 -7.85 16.92
N TRP A 128 -11.46 -7.45 18.16
CA TRP A 128 -11.38 -8.33 19.33
C TRP A 128 -12.79 -8.70 19.80
N ASP A 129 -13.08 -10.00 19.89
CA ASP A 129 -14.29 -10.52 20.54
C ASP A 129 -13.99 -10.88 21.99
N THR A 130 -14.50 -10.07 22.92
CA THR A 130 -14.28 -10.22 24.37
C THR A 130 -14.92 -11.47 24.97
N ILE A 131 -15.93 -12.06 24.32
CA ILE A 131 -16.63 -13.25 24.79
C ILE A 131 -15.97 -14.50 24.21
N ALA A 132 -15.82 -14.54 22.88
CA ALA A 132 -15.21 -15.69 22.21
C ALA A 132 -13.69 -15.76 22.43
N LYS A 133 -13.06 -14.69 22.93
CA LYS A 133 -11.62 -14.56 23.10
C LYS A 133 -10.88 -14.86 21.78
N SER A 134 -11.34 -14.21 20.72
CA SER A 134 -10.80 -14.34 19.37
C SER A 134 -10.49 -12.98 18.74
N LEU A 135 -9.41 -12.96 17.96
CA LEU A 135 -8.91 -11.79 17.25
C LEU A 135 -9.11 -12.00 15.75
N PHE A 136 -9.78 -11.07 15.09
CA PHE A 136 -9.85 -10.99 13.64
C PHE A 136 -8.93 -9.88 13.15
N MET A 137 -8.11 -10.15 12.14
CA MET A 137 -7.22 -9.17 11.51
C MET A 137 -7.46 -9.22 10.00
N ALA A 138 -7.58 -8.07 9.35
CA ALA A 138 -7.70 -8.01 7.90
C ALA A 138 -6.96 -6.82 7.31
N ARG A 139 -6.53 -6.98 6.06
CA ARG A 139 -5.84 -5.96 5.26
C ARG A 139 -6.49 -5.89 3.88
N ASP A 140 -6.58 -4.68 3.33
CA ASP A 140 -7.23 -4.41 2.04
C ASP A 140 -6.64 -5.18 0.86
N ARG A 141 -7.36 -5.18 -0.26
CA ARG A 141 -7.08 -5.99 -1.46
C ARG A 141 -5.63 -5.86 -1.92
N TYR A 142 -5.09 -4.64 -1.90
CA TYR A 142 -3.80 -4.31 -2.49
C TYR A 142 -2.70 -4.12 -1.44
N GLY A 143 -3.08 -4.04 -0.17
CA GLY A 143 -2.18 -3.75 0.93
C GLY A 143 -1.77 -2.28 0.96
N ILE A 144 -2.69 -1.35 0.66
CA ILE A 144 -2.43 0.08 0.74
C ILE A 144 -2.07 0.46 2.18
N LYS A 145 -2.80 -0.06 3.18
CA LYS A 145 -2.52 0.23 4.58
C LYS A 145 -1.60 -0.80 5.19
N PRO A 146 -0.47 -0.39 5.82
CA PRO A 146 0.49 -1.33 6.34
C PRO A 146 -0.01 -1.99 7.64
N LEU A 147 0.33 -3.27 7.79
CA LEU A 147 0.13 -4.03 9.01
C LEU A 147 1.24 -5.07 9.13
N TYR A 148 1.98 -5.02 10.23
CA TYR A 148 3.06 -5.95 10.56
C TYR A 148 2.67 -6.76 11.79
N TYR A 149 3.18 -7.98 11.88
CA TYR A 149 2.99 -8.82 13.06
C TYR A 149 4.24 -9.66 13.34
N ALA A 150 4.43 -10.07 14.60
CA ALA A 150 5.53 -10.92 15.02
C ALA A 150 5.11 -11.84 16.17
N PHE A 151 5.69 -13.04 16.19
CA PHE A 151 5.62 -13.96 17.33
C PHE A 151 7.00 -14.05 17.97
N GLN A 152 7.17 -13.52 19.18
CA GLN A 152 8.44 -13.60 19.89
C GLN A 152 8.24 -13.69 21.40
N ASN A 153 9.02 -14.54 22.07
CA ASN A 153 9.04 -14.66 23.53
C ASN A 153 7.63 -14.88 24.16
N GLY A 154 6.76 -15.63 23.48
CA GLY A 154 5.40 -15.91 23.95
C GLY A 154 4.42 -14.74 23.78
N VAL A 155 4.74 -13.75 22.94
CA VAL A 155 3.88 -12.62 22.62
C VAL A 155 3.59 -12.59 21.11
N LEU A 156 2.32 -12.38 20.75
CA LEU A 156 1.92 -11.94 19.42
C LEU A 156 1.79 -10.41 19.44
N SER A 157 2.67 -9.71 18.72
CA SER A 157 2.61 -8.25 18.58
C SER A 157 2.23 -7.87 17.16
N PHE A 158 1.50 -6.78 16.99
CA PHE A 158 1.12 -6.26 15.67
C PHE A 158 1.01 -4.73 15.68
N GLY A 159 1.14 -4.12 14.50
CA GLY A 159 0.96 -2.68 14.35
C GLY A 159 1.18 -2.17 12.93
N SER A 160 0.84 -0.90 12.69
CA SER A 160 0.99 -0.25 11.38
C SER A 160 2.44 -0.12 10.92
N GLU A 161 3.39 -0.03 11.86
CA GLU A 161 4.82 0.18 11.60
C GLU A 161 5.64 -0.71 12.55
N ILE A 162 6.80 -1.17 12.09
CA ILE A 162 7.68 -2.11 12.79
C ILE A 162 8.14 -1.55 14.15
N LYS A 163 8.40 -0.25 14.24
CA LYS A 163 8.81 0.48 15.45
C LYS A 163 7.83 0.32 16.61
N ALA A 164 6.53 0.10 16.32
CA ALA A 164 5.55 -0.21 17.34
C ALA A 164 5.82 -1.58 17.99
N LEU A 165 6.26 -2.57 17.21
CA LEU A 165 6.67 -3.88 17.71
C LEU A 165 8.00 -3.77 18.47
N LEU A 166 8.95 -2.98 17.96
CA LEU A 166 10.25 -2.75 18.62
C LEU A 166 10.12 -2.11 20.01
N ALA A 167 9.06 -1.33 20.24
CA ALA A 167 8.79 -0.70 21.52
C ALA A 167 8.30 -1.67 22.61
N HIS A 168 7.95 -2.92 22.24
CA HIS A 168 7.55 -3.93 23.21
C HIS A 168 8.80 -4.46 23.97
N PRO A 169 8.83 -4.49 25.32
CA PRO A 169 10.03 -4.84 26.09
C PRO A 169 10.58 -6.25 25.85
N LEU A 170 9.70 -7.19 25.49
CA LEU A 170 10.08 -8.56 25.14
C LEU A 170 10.50 -8.73 23.67
N PHE A 171 10.48 -7.65 22.87
CA PHE A 171 10.93 -7.72 21.49
C PHE A 171 12.45 -7.53 21.40
N SER A 172 13.12 -8.36 20.61
CA SER A 172 14.54 -8.32 20.33
C SER A 172 14.75 -8.20 18.82
N ALA A 173 15.28 -7.05 18.40
CA ALA A 173 15.58 -6.78 16.99
C ALA A 173 16.84 -7.55 16.56
N ARG A 174 16.68 -8.36 15.50
CA ARG A 174 17.77 -9.05 14.81
C ARG A 174 17.57 -8.90 13.31
N MET A 175 18.66 -8.84 12.54
CA MET A 175 18.61 -8.79 11.08
C MET A 175 18.13 -10.14 10.53
N ASP A 176 17.19 -10.13 9.59
CA ASP A 176 16.88 -11.30 8.77
C ASP A 176 17.83 -11.33 7.55
N ASN A 177 18.79 -12.25 7.57
CA ASN A 177 19.83 -12.34 6.54
C ASN A 177 19.27 -12.86 5.20
N GLU A 178 18.17 -13.62 5.20
CA GLU A 178 17.49 -14.04 3.97
C GLU A 178 16.75 -12.86 3.34
N ALA A 179 16.09 -12.04 4.16
CA ALA A 179 15.44 -10.82 3.71
C ALA A 179 16.47 -9.80 3.20
N LEU A 180 17.65 -9.72 3.82
CA LEU A 180 18.75 -8.89 3.33
C LEU A 180 19.23 -9.35 1.94
N LEU A 181 19.40 -10.66 1.73
CA LEU A 181 19.74 -11.25 0.42
C LEU A 181 18.66 -10.92 -0.63
N GLU A 182 17.39 -11.03 -0.27
CA GLU A 182 16.25 -10.70 -1.12
C GLU A 182 16.27 -9.23 -1.53
N TYR A 183 16.41 -8.31 -0.57
CA TYR A 183 16.50 -6.88 -0.84
C TYR A 183 17.71 -6.53 -1.72
N LEU A 184 18.89 -7.10 -1.44
CA LEU A 184 20.10 -6.90 -2.26
C LEU A 184 20.00 -7.49 -3.67
N THR A 185 18.99 -8.34 -3.93
CA THR A 185 18.69 -8.84 -5.26
C THR A 185 17.69 -7.92 -5.96
N PHE A 186 16.54 -7.66 -5.34
CA PHE A 186 15.38 -7.06 -6.00
C PHE A 186 15.19 -5.55 -5.74
N GLN A 187 15.96 -4.94 -4.83
CA GLN A 187 15.66 -3.61 -4.27
C GLN A 187 14.29 -3.53 -3.59
N ASN A 188 13.69 -4.67 -3.27
CA ASN A 188 12.35 -4.82 -2.70
C ASN A 188 12.20 -6.22 -2.09
N PHE A 189 11.04 -6.49 -1.50
CA PHE A 189 10.64 -7.80 -0.98
C PHE A 189 9.47 -8.34 -1.79
N PHE A 190 9.61 -9.57 -2.24
CA PHE A 190 8.64 -10.37 -2.99
C PHE A 190 7.98 -11.40 -2.06
N THR A 191 8.54 -11.61 -0.85
CA THR A 191 7.98 -12.42 0.24
C THR A 191 7.26 -11.57 1.30
N ASP A 192 6.74 -12.23 2.35
CA ASP A 192 6.16 -11.58 3.54
C ASP A 192 7.23 -11.16 4.57
N LYS A 193 8.53 -11.31 4.26
CA LYS A 193 9.62 -10.96 5.16
C LYS A 193 9.83 -9.45 5.27
N THR A 194 10.54 -9.07 6.33
CA THR A 194 11.10 -7.74 6.55
C THR A 194 12.57 -7.88 6.92
N LEU A 195 13.33 -6.77 6.99
CA LEU A 195 14.71 -6.83 7.50
C LEU A 195 14.81 -7.23 8.99
N PHE A 196 13.70 -7.27 9.71
CA PHE A 196 13.65 -7.65 11.11
C PHE A 196 13.19 -9.11 11.23
N GLN A 197 14.07 -9.95 11.78
CA GLN A 197 13.76 -11.35 12.04
C GLN A 197 12.48 -11.48 12.89
N ASP A 198 11.67 -12.50 12.58
CA ASP A 198 10.37 -12.79 13.20
C ASP A 198 9.24 -11.78 12.87
N VAL A 199 9.56 -10.62 12.26
CA VAL A 199 8.56 -9.65 11.81
C VAL A 199 8.13 -9.96 10.39
N LYS A 200 6.84 -10.20 10.24
CA LYS A 200 6.20 -10.47 8.95
C LYS A 200 5.29 -9.32 8.55
N TYR A 201 5.27 -9.04 7.25
CA TYR A 201 4.32 -8.12 6.67
C TYR A 201 3.02 -8.85 6.37
N PHE A 202 1.91 -8.40 6.95
CA PHE A 202 0.62 -9.07 6.79
C PHE A 202 0.19 -9.01 5.32
N PRO A 203 -0.07 -10.14 4.65
CA PRO A 203 -0.27 -10.14 3.20
C PRO A 203 -1.52 -9.36 2.77
N ALA A 204 -1.44 -8.70 1.61
CA ALA A 204 -2.55 -7.99 0.98
C ALA A 204 -3.68 -8.95 0.59
N GLY A 205 -4.95 -8.53 0.68
CA GLY A 205 -6.09 -9.35 0.31
C GLY A 205 -6.30 -10.58 1.20
N HIS A 206 -5.84 -10.52 2.45
CA HIS A 206 -5.97 -11.60 3.43
C HIS A 206 -6.66 -11.14 4.72
N TYR A 207 -7.19 -12.13 5.44
CA TYR A 207 -7.58 -11.98 6.84
C TYR A 207 -7.06 -13.17 7.66
N ALA A 208 -7.04 -13.01 8.99
CA ALA A 208 -6.69 -14.05 9.94
C ALA A 208 -7.68 -14.06 11.11
N GLU A 209 -8.03 -15.27 11.56
CA GLU A 209 -8.85 -15.51 12.74
C GLU A 209 -8.00 -16.25 13.77
N PHE A 210 -7.68 -15.59 14.87
CA PHE A 210 -6.81 -16.12 15.91
C PHE A 210 -7.57 -16.31 17.22
N ASP A 211 -7.81 -17.57 17.57
CA ASP A 211 -8.43 -17.96 18.84
C ASP A 211 -7.34 -18.25 19.88
N LEU A 212 -7.38 -17.52 21.00
CA LEU A 212 -6.42 -17.68 22.10
C LEU A 212 -6.45 -19.09 22.72
N GLN A 213 -7.60 -19.77 22.69
CA GLN A 213 -7.77 -21.10 23.28
C GLN A 213 -7.06 -22.19 22.47
N THR A 214 -6.84 -21.96 21.17
CA THR A 214 -6.26 -22.98 20.28
C THR A 214 -4.72 -22.97 20.25
N HIS A 215 -4.08 -22.10 21.06
CA HIS A 215 -2.61 -22.00 21.24
C HIS A 215 -1.78 -22.09 19.95
N ARG A 216 -2.20 -21.37 18.90
CA ARG A 216 -1.48 -21.40 17.61
C ARG A 216 -0.19 -20.57 17.69
N LYS A 217 0.90 -21.15 17.19
CA LYS A 217 2.21 -20.47 17.01
C LYS A 217 2.29 -19.64 15.70
N ALA A 218 1.20 -19.60 14.94
CA ALA A 218 1.13 -18.88 13.66
C ALA A 218 -0.30 -18.37 13.43
N LEU A 219 -0.42 -17.29 12.66
CA LEU A 219 -1.71 -16.78 12.19
C LEU A 219 -2.24 -17.66 11.04
N PRO A 220 -3.49 -18.17 11.12
CA PRO A 220 -4.11 -18.87 10.01
C PRO A 220 -4.61 -17.86 8.98
N LEU A 221 -3.72 -17.50 8.06
CA LEU A 221 -4.01 -16.56 6.98
C LEU A 221 -4.96 -17.21 5.97
N LYS A 222 -6.03 -16.48 5.61
CA LYS A 222 -6.98 -16.85 4.56
C LYS A 222 -7.01 -15.73 3.52
N GLN A 223 -6.74 -16.07 2.28
CA GLN A 223 -6.84 -15.15 1.16
C GLN A 223 -8.31 -14.94 0.79
N TYR A 224 -8.75 -13.70 0.68
CA TYR A 224 -10.10 -13.36 0.19
C TYR A 224 -10.09 -12.69 -1.18
N TRP A 225 -8.93 -12.23 -1.65
CA TRP A 225 -8.77 -11.60 -2.96
C TRP A 225 -7.36 -11.77 -3.53
N ASN A 226 -7.23 -11.82 -4.86
CA ASN A 226 -5.97 -11.79 -5.60
C ASN A 226 -6.15 -11.01 -6.91
N TYR A 227 -5.04 -10.53 -7.49
CA TYR A 227 -5.07 -10.06 -8.86
C TYR A 227 -5.31 -11.23 -9.82
N HIS A 228 -6.27 -11.11 -10.71
CA HIS A 228 -6.57 -12.11 -11.75
C HIS A 228 -6.63 -11.41 -13.11
N PHE A 229 -5.47 -11.28 -13.77
CA PHE A 229 -5.36 -10.71 -15.12
C PHE A 229 -5.90 -11.72 -16.14
N HIS A 230 -7.21 -11.71 -16.36
CA HIS A 230 -7.90 -12.57 -17.30
C HIS A 230 -8.77 -11.70 -18.23
N PRO A 231 -8.35 -11.48 -19.49
CA PRO A 231 -9.14 -10.74 -20.44
C PRO A 231 -10.56 -11.30 -20.56
N SER A 232 -11.56 -10.42 -20.67
CA SER A 232 -12.93 -10.85 -20.92
C SER A 232 -13.05 -11.56 -22.28
N ASP A 233 -13.80 -12.66 -22.33
CA ASP A 233 -14.15 -13.33 -23.59
C ASP A 233 -15.01 -12.43 -24.50
N SER A 234 -15.70 -11.45 -23.91
CA SER A 234 -16.51 -10.48 -24.63
C SER A 234 -15.63 -9.40 -25.26
N LYS A 235 -15.61 -9.38 -26.60
CA LYS A 235 -14.94 -8.34 -27.37
C LYS A 235 -15.84 -7.11 -27.46
N ALA A 236 -15.62 -6.17 -26.55
CA ALA A 236 -16.16 -4.81 -26.69
C ALA A 236 -15.35 -4.04 -27.75
N SER A 237 -15.96 -3.02 -28.33
CA SER A 237 -15.27 -2.03 -29.15
C SER A 237 -14.33 -1.17 -28.29
N ALA A 238 -13.31 -0.58 -28.91
CA ALA A 238 -12.39 0.33 -28.21
C ALA A 238 -13.11 1.52 -27.56
N ASN A 239 -14.22 1.99 -28.15
CA ASN A 239 -15.02 3.07 -27.60
C ASN A 239 -15.79 2.63 -26.35
N GLU A 240 -16.34 1.41 -26.31
CA GLU A 240 -17.03 0.89 -25.12
C GLU A 240 -16.06 0.74 -23.94
N TYR A 241 -14.83 0.26 -24.19
CA TYR A 241 -13.80 0.24 -23.14
C TYR A 241 -13.44 1.65 -22.64
N LEU A 242 -13.36 2.63 -23.54
CA LEU A 242 -13.04 4.00 -23.18
C LEU A 242 -14.16 4.67 -22.36
N GLU A 243 -15.42 4.47 -22.75
CA GLU A 243 -16.59 4.97 -22.03
C GLU A 243 -16.66 4.38 -20.62
N GLU A 244 -16.47 3.06 -20.49
CA GLU A 244 -16.50 2.39 -19.19
C GLU A 244 -15.30 2.78 -18.31
N LEU A 245 -14.09 2.88 -18.89
CA LEU A 245 -12.92 3.38 -18.18
C LEU A 245 -13.15 4.78 -17.64
N THR A 246 -13.71 5.68 -18.46
CA THR A 246 -14.00 7.06 -18.07
C THR A 246 -14.99 7.09 -16.90
N ARG A 247 -16.09 6.33 -17.01
CA ARG A 247 -17.12 6.24 -15.97
C ARG A 247 -16.56 5.70 -14.64
N LEU A 248 -15.78 4.62 -14.69
CA LEU A 248 -15.20 3.99 -13.51
C LEU A 248 -14.11 4.86 -12.88
N PHE A 249 -13.29 5.52 -13.69
CA PHE A 249 -12.27 6.44 -13.20
C PHE A 249 -12.88 7.67 -12.52
N GLU A 250 -13.90 8.29 -13.12
CA GLU A 250 -14.62 9.39 -12.49
C GLU A 250 -15.28 8.98 -11.17
N GLN A 251 -15.88 7.77 -11.14
CA GLN A 251 -16.45 7.20 -9.92
C GLN A 251 -15.38 7.00 -8.84
N ALA A 252 -14.23 6.43 -9.20
CA ALA A 252 -13.12 6.17 -8.28
C ALA A 252 -12.60 7.46 -7.64
N VAL A 253 -12.35 8.50 -8.43
CA VAL A 253 -11.93 9.81 -7.92
C VAL A 253 -13.02 10.42 -7.04
N THR A 254 -14.28 10.40 -7.47
CA THR A 254 -15.40 11.00 -6.73
C THR A 254 -15.60 10.36 -5.36
N ARG A 255 -15.54 9.02 -5.28
CA ARG A 255 -15.62 8.28 -4.02
C ARG A 255 -14.53 8.68 -3.03
N GLN A 256 -13.32 8.91 -3.54
CA GLN A 256 -12.15 9.28 -2.72
C GLN A 256 -12.07 10.79 -2.40
N LEU A 257 -12.99 11.61 -2.90
CA LEU A 257 -13.14 13.02 -2.49
C LEU A 257 -13.98 13.20 -1.21
N VAL A 258 -14.73 12.18 -0.79
CA VAL A 258 -15.59 12.25 0.40
C VAL A 258 -14.74 12.39 1.67
N SER A 259 -14.83 13.54 2.34
CA SER A 259 -14.00 13.92 3.49
C SER A 259 -14.64 15.10 4.25
N ASP A 260 -14.49 15.15 5.58
CA ASP A 260 -14.89 16.33 6.39
C ASP A 260 -13.74 17.36 6.52
N VAL A 261 -12.58 17.08 5.91
CA VAL A 261 -11.39 17.94 5.85
C VAL A 261 -10.99 18.19 4.40
N GLU A 262 -10.20 19.25 4.18
CA GLU A 262 -9.74 19.61 2.84
C GLU A 262 -8.90 18.50 2.19
N VAL A 263 -9.18 18.25 0.91
CA VAL A 263 -8.50 17.26 0.07
C VAL A 263 -7.69 17.99 -1.00
N GLY A 264 -6.43 17.59 -1.18
CA GLY A 264 -5.55 18.07 -2.25
C GLY A 264 -5.18 16.97 -3.24
N THR A 265 -4.35 17.31 -4.24
CA THR A 265 -3.81 16.37 -5.23
C THR A 265 -2.30 16.52 -5.39
N TYR A 266 -1.58 15.42 -5.60
CA TYR A 266 -0.25 15.52 -6.19
C TYR A 266 -0.36 15.78 -7.70
N LEU A 267 0.57 16.57 -8.26
CA LEU A 267 0.57 16.90 -9.68
C LEU A 267 2.00 16.86 -10.24
N SER A 268 2.43 15.73 -10.79
CA SER A 268 3.78 15.54 -11.34
C SER A 268 3.90 15.89 -12.84
N GLY A 269 2.87 16.48 -13.45
CA GLY A 269 2.83 16.64 -14.91
C GLY A 269 2.61 15.34 -15.69
N GLY A 270 2.61 14.18 -15.00
CA GLY A 270 2.30 12.87 -15.56
C GLY A 270 0.81 12.67 -15.85
N ILE A 271 0.50 11.66 -16.67
CA ILE A 271 -0.88 11.35 -17.07
C ILE A 271 -1.73 10.87 -15.88
N ASP A 272 -1.14 10.10 -14.97
CA ASP A 272 -1.85 9.53 -13.81
C ASP A 272 -2.28 10.62 -12.84
N SER A 273 -1.33 11.40 -12.31
CA SER A 273 -1.66 12.51 -11.41
C SER A 273 -2.49 13.58 -12.11
N GLY A 274 -2.19 13.89 -13.38
CA GLY A 274 -2.89 14.92 -14.14
C GLY A 274 -4.36 14.58 -14.40
N SER A 275 -4.65 13.32 -14.73
CA SER A 275 -6.04 12.85 -14.93
C SER A 275 -6.83 12.88 -13.62
N ILE A 276 -6.23 12.48 -12.50
CA ILE A 276 -6.86 12.60 -11.18
C ILE A 276 -7.15 14.06 -10.86
N THR A 277 -6.18 14.96 -11.00
CA THR A 277 -6.37 16.38 -10.72
C THR A 277 -7.46 17.00 -11.59
N ALA A 278 -7.54 16.65 -12.87
CA ALA A 278 -8.55 17.16 -13.78
C ALA A 278 -9.98 16.76 -13.36
N VAL A 279 -10.19 15.52 -12.93
CA VAL A 279 -11.49 15.06 -12.41
C VAL A 279 -11.76 15.64 -11.03
N ALA A 280 -10.74 15.71 -10.17
CA ALA A 280 -10.89 16.19 -8.80
C ALA A 280 -11.24 17.69 -8.77
N SER A 281 -10.60 18.51 -9.59
CA SER A 281 -10.85 19.96 -9.63
C SER A 281 -12.21 20.32 -10.25
N SER A 282 -12.79 19.46 -11.09
CA SER A 282 -14.15 19.67 -11.60
C SER A 282 -15.22 19.52 -10.52
N HIS A 283 -14.92 18.77 -9.45
CA HIS A 283 -15.83 18.55 -8.31
C HIS A 283 -15.56 19.50 -7.13
N SER A 284 -14.33 20.04 -7.02
CA SER A 284 -13.93 20.96 -5.96
C SER A 284 -13.25 22.22 -6.54
N PRO A 285 -13.96 23.36 -6.64
CA PRO A 285 -13.49 24.57 -7.33
C PRO A 285 -12.27 25.29 -6.75
N GLU A 286 -11.72 24.80 -5.63
CA GLU A 286 -10.56 25.39 -4.93
C GLU A 286 -9.50 24.32 -4.61
N MET A 287 -9.42 23.28 -5.45
CA MET A 287 -8.49 22.17 -5.27
C MET A 287 -7.04 22.66 -5.21
N LYS A 288 -6.32 22.28 -4.14
CA LYS A 288 -4.88 22.49 -4.02
C LYS A 288 -4.10 21.38 -4.73
N SER A 289 -3.05 21.76 -5.44
CA SER A 289 -2.15 20.82 -6.11
C SER A 289 -0.70 21.03 -5.69
N PHE A 290 0.03 19.93 -5.51
CA PHE A 290 1.38 19.94 -4.95
C PHE A 290 2.39 19.26 -5.88
N THR A 291 3.49 19.97 -6.16
CA THR A 291 4.59 19.50 -7.00
C THR A 291 5.91 19.64 -6.28
N VAL A 292 6.81 18.68 -6.52
CA VAL A 292 8.20 18.77 -6.10
C VAL A 292 9.09 18.64 -7.32
N GLY A 293 10.04 19.57 -7.47
CA GLY A 293 11.05 19.55 -8.53
C GLY A 293 12.46 19.67 -7.96
N CYS A 294 13.47 19.45 -8.78
CA CYS A 294 14.86 19.61 -8.38
C CYS A 294 15.40 21.01 -8.74
N ASP A 295 16.41 21.47 -8.01
CA ASP A 295 17.22 22.62 -8.37
C ASP A 295 18.15 22.25 -9.53
N LEU A 296 17.81 22.72 -10.73
CA LEU A 296 18.52 22.37 -11.96
C LEU A 296 19.52 23.43 -12.41
N ARG A 297 19.84 24.44 -11.57
CA ARG A 297 20.75 25.53 -11.96
C ARG A 297 22.16 25.07 -12.33
N SER A 298 22.62 23.96 -11.76
CA SER A 298 23.89 23.31 -12.09
C SER A 298 23.74 22.01 -12.90
N ALA A 299 22.51 21.62 -13.23
CA ALA A 299 22.24 20.40 -13.96
C ALA A 299 22.53 20.60 -15.46
N SER A 300 22.91 19.53 -16.15
CA SER A 300 23.16 19.57 -17.59
C SER A 300 22.75 18.27 -18.28
N GLY A 301 22.47 18.34 -19.59
CA GLY A 301 22.10 17.17 -20.37
C GLY A 301 20.79 16.54 -19.90
N ILE A 302 20.80 15.23 -19.63
CA ILE A 302 19.59 14.44 -19.32
C ILE A 302 18.94 14.85 -17.99
N GLU A 303 19.71 15.42 -17.06
CA GLU A 303 19.22 15.86 -15.76
C GLU A 303 18.13 16.94 -15.90
N MET A 304 18.20 17.76 -16.96
CA MET A 304 17.19 18.78 -17.26
C MET A 304 15.83 18.20 -17.66
N SER A 305 15.78 16.94 -18.10
CA SER A 305 14.53 16.29 -18.53
C SER A 305 13.71 15.71 -17.38
N PHE A 306 14.24 15.73 -16.15
CA PHE A 306 13.53 15.29 -14.94
C PHE A 306 12.80 16.44 -14.23
N ASP A 307 12.72 17.64 -14.82
CA ASP A 307 11.86 18.70 -14.27
C ASP A 307 10.41 18.49 -14.69
N GLU A 308 9.58 18.15 -13.72
CA GLU A 308 8.14 17.94 -13.88
C GLU A 308 7.32 19.23 -13.70
N ARG A 309 7.93 20.28 -13.13
CA ARG A 309 7.26 21.53 -12.77
C ARG A 309 6.62 22.25 -13.96
N PRO A 310 7.28 22.43 -15.13
CA PRO A 310 6.65 23.15 -16.24
C PRO A 310 5.34 22.51 -16.74
N GLN A 311 5.29 21.17 -16.75
CA GLN A 311 4.09 20.42 -17.12
C GLN A 311 3.03 20.50 -16.03
N ALA A 312 3.43 20.40 -14.76
CA ALA A 312 2.53 20.56 -13.62
C ALA A 312 1.90 21.95 -13.56
N GLU A 313 2.68 23.02 -13.77
CA GLU A 313 2.19 24.40 -13.82
C GLU A 313 1.16 24.59 -14.95
N ALA A 314 1.44 24.06 -16.14
CA ALA A 314 0.52 24.11 -17.27
C ALA A 314 -0.79 23.35 -16.98
N LEU A 315 -0.72 22.15 -16.38
CA LEU A 315 -1.91 21.39 -15.98
C LEU A 315 -2.70 22.09 -14.88
N SER A 316 -2.00 22.69 -13.91
CA SER A 316 -2.62 23.47 -12.84
C SER A 316 -3.40 24.65 -13.41
N TYR A 317 -2.84 25.37 -14.39
CA TYR A 317 -3.54 26.45 -15.09
C TYR A 317 -4.83 25.97 -15.75
N LEU A 318 -4.79 24.82 -16.43
CA LEU A 318 -5.97 24.23 -17.08
C LEU A 318 -7.02 23.77 -16.06
N CYS A 319 -6.58 23.15 -14.97
CA CYS A 319 -7.44 22.63 -13.91
C CYS A 319 -7.89 23.70 -12.91
N LYS A 320 -7.33 24.92 -13.00
CA LYS A 320 -7.55 26.06 -12.10
C LYS A 320 -7.29 25.75 -10.63
N THR A 321 -6.24 24.97 -10.37
CA THR A 321 -5.87 24.59 -9.00
C THR A 321 -5.02 25.67 -8.32
N GLU A 322 -5.10 25.75 -6.99
CA GLU A 322 -4.14 26.50 -6.19
C GLU A 322 -2.82 25.70 -6.12
N HIS A 323 -1.81 26.13 -6.90
CA HIS A 323 -0.58 25.36 -7.08
C HIS A 323 0.52 25.70 -6.08
N TYR A 324 1.09 24.68 -5.49
CA TYR A 324 2.22 24.78 -4.58
C TYR A 324 3.40 23.96 -5.09
N GLU A 325 4.56 24.60 -5.19
CA GLU A 325 5.79 23.94 -5.61
C GLU A 325 6.87 24.01 -4.55
N MET A 326 7.64 22.92 -4.43
CA MET A 326 8.88 22.89 -3.65
C MET A 326 10.07 22.47 -4.52
N VAL A 327 11.18 23.18 -4.37
CA VAL A 327 12.43 22.91 -5.09
C VAL A 327 13.45 22.25 -4.16
N LEU A 328 13.81 21.01 -4.48
CA LEU A 328 14.80 20.22 -3.75
C LEU A 328 16.22 20.66 -4.08
N LYS A 329 17.04 20.84 -3.05
CA LYS A 329 18.46 21.20 -3.15
C LYS A 329 19.32 19.99 -2.81
N ALA A 330 20.54 19.95 -3.33
CA ALA A 330 21.47 18.81 -3.15
C ALA A 330 21.65 18.37 -1.68
N GLY A 331 21.70 19.32 -0.73
CA GLY A 331 21.86 19.00 0.70
C GLY A 331 20.58 18.56 1.41
N ASP A 332 19.40 18.60 0.76
CA ASP A 332 18.14 18.22 1.40
C ASP A 332 18.05 16.72 1.67
N LEU A 333 18.61 15.89 0.78
CA LEU A 333 18.63 14.42 0.95
C LEU A 333 19.41 14.02 2.21
N GLU A 334 20.63 14.53 2.38
CA GLU A 334 21.47 14.22 3.55
C GLU A 334 20.78 14.62 4.86
N ARG A 335 20.12 15.78 4.87
CA ARG A 335 19.40 16.28 6.05
C ARG A 335 18.14 15.48 6.38
N SER A 336 17.39 15.01 5.37
CA SER A 336 16.14 14.28 5.58
C SER A 336 16.36 12.79 5.81
N LEU A 337 17.51 12.24 5.41
CA LEU A 337 17.78 10.79 5.44
C LEU A 337 17.50 10.13 6.80
N PRO A 338 17.92 10.67 7.97
CA PRO A 338 17.60 10.06 9.26
C PRO A 338 16.08 9.96 9.52
N SER A 339 15.32 10.99 9.13
CA SER A 339 13.86 11.00 9.27
C SER A 339 13.20 10.02 8.30
N ILE A 340 13.64 9.99 7.04
CA ILE A 340 13.16 9.05 6.02
C ILE A 340 13.38 7.60 6.50
N VAL A 341 14.58 7.27 6.98
CA VAL A 341 14.90 5.94 7.50
C VAL A 341 14.03 5.59 8.70
N ASN A 342 13.82 6.52 9.64
CA ASN A 342 12.95 6.30 10.80
C ASN A 342 11.48 6.06 10.39
N HIS A 343 10.98 6.73 9.35
CA HIS A 343 9.60 6.55 8.89
C HIS A 343 9.42 5.30 8.02
N LEU A 344 10.33 5.03 7.09
CA LEU A 344 10.26 3.84 6.22
C LEU A 344 10.59 2.54 6.95
N GLU A 345 11.50 2.60 7.93
CA GLU A 345 11.98 1.48 8.77
C GLU A 345 12.84 0.45 8.05
N GLU A 346 12.63 0.32 6.75
CA GLU A 346 13.40 -0.50 5.83
C GLU A 346 13.41 0.16 4.45
N PRO A 347 14.49 -0.01 3.68
CA PRO A 347 14.52 0.52 2.33
C PRO A 347 13.56 -0.27 1.43
N ARG A 348 12.90 0.45 0.53
CA ARG A 348 11.95 -0.07 -0.46
C ARG A 348 12.29 0.52 -1.83
N VAL A 349 11.60 0.05 -2.86
CA VAL A 349 11.79 0.41 -4.28
C VAL A 349 12.13 1.88 -4.53
N GLY A 350 12.96 2.14 -5.54
CA GLY A 350 13.12 3.48 -6.13
C GLY A 350 13.69 4.57 -5.20
N GLN A 351 13.40 5.84 -5.53
CA GLN A 351 13.83 7.02 -4.79
C GLN A 351 12.71 7.49 -3.87
N SER A 352 12.87 7.36 -2.55
CA SER A 352 11.82 7.73 -1.58
C SER A 352 11.89 9.20 -1.11
N TYR A 353 13.00 9.90 -1.39
CA TYR A 353 13.19 11.26 -0.90
C TYR A 353 12.27 12.31 -1.54
N PRO A 354 11.88 12.26 -2.84
CA PRO A 354 10.94 13.24 -3.40
C PRO A 354 9.56 13.10 -2.75
N ASN A 355 9.08 11.87 -2.55
CA ASN A 355 7.82 11.56 -1.87
C ASN A 355 7.80 12.16 -0.46
N TYR A 356 8.89 12.06 0.31
CA TYR A 356 9.00 12.68 1.63
C TYR A 356 8.75 14.19 1.59
N PHE A 357 9.35 14.90 0.62
CA PHE A 357 9.15 16.34 0.49
C PHE A 357 7.79 16.71 -0.10
N ALA A 358 7.22 15.88 -0.97
CA ALA A 358 5.88 16.07 -1.50
C ALA A 358 4.84 15.94 -0.38
N SER A 359 4.97 14.92 0.46
CA SER A 359 4.15 14.74 1.67
C SER A 359 4.37 15.86 2.68
N LYS A 360 5.62 16.31 2.87
CA LYS A 360 5.92 17.47 3.72
C LYS A 360 5.24 18.74 3.23
N LEU A 361 5.27 18.99 1.92
CA LEU A 361 4.65 20.17 1.32
C LEU A 361 3.14 20.11 1.52
N ALA A 362 2.49 19.03 1.05
CA ALA A 362 1.03 18.86 1.12
C ALA A 362 0.50 18.86 2.56
N GLY A 363 1.21 18.21 3.50
CA GLY A 363 0.82 18.14 4.92
C GLY A 363 0.79 19.49 5.64
N ASN A 364 1.37 20.55 5.08
CA ASN A 364 1.21 21.91 5.62
C ASN A 364 -0.15 22.53 5.30
N PHE A 365 -0.88 21.98 4.32
CA PHE A 365 -2.10 22.59 3.77
C PHE A 365 -3.33 21.70 3.91
N VAL A 366 -3.17 20.39 3.77
CA VAL A 366 -4.29 19.42 3.75
C VAL A 366 -3.98 18.19 4.60
N LYS A 367 -5.03 17.49 5.04
CA LYS A 367 -4.90 16.19 5.74
C LYS A 367 -5.07 14.99 4.81
N VAL A 368 -5.58 15.21 3.60
CA VAL A 368 -5.83 14.17 2.59
C VAL A 368 -5.27 14.62 1.25
N VAL A 369 -4.58 13.73 0.54
CA VAL A 369 -4.08 13.95 -0.82
C VAL A 369 -4.40 12.77 -1.73
N LEU A 370 -4.75 13.04 -2.98
CA LEU A 370 -4.89 12.02 -4.02
C LEU A 370 -3.55 11.82 -4.76
N ALA A 371 -3.17 10.56 -4.98
CA ALA A 371 -1.94 10.16 -5.64
C ALA A 371 -2.21 9.25 -6.86
N GLY A 372 -1.33 9.32 -7.85
CA GLY A 372 -1.44 8.56 -9.11
C GLY A 372 -0.95 7.11 -9.04
N THR A 373 -0.47 6.63 -7.89
CA THR A 373 0.13 5.30 -7.74
C THR A 373 -0.87 4.19 -8.09
N GLY A 374 -0.40 3.18 -8.83
CA GLY A 374 -1.21 2.08 -9.35
C GLY A 374 -1.66 2.25 -10.81
N GLY A 375 -1.57 3.45 -11.38
CA GLY A 375 -1.88 3.70 -12.80
C GLY A 375 -0.97 2.90 -13.73
N ASP A 376 0.35 3.07 -13.58
CA ASP A 376 1.35 2.36 -14.37
C ASP A 376 1.24 0.82 -14.27
N GLU A 377 1.06 0.26 -13.07
CA GLU A 377 1.03 -1.20 -12.87
C GLU A 377 -0.26 -1.86 -13.39
N LEU A 378 -1.39 -1.15 -13.37
CA LEU A 378 -2.65 -1.68 -13.89
C LEU A 378 -2.75 -1.57 -15.41
N PHE A 379 -2.27 -0.45 -15.98
CA PHE A 379 -2.45 -0.09 -17.38
C PHE A 379 -1.19 -0.27 -18.24
N GLY A 380 -0.09 -0.77 -17.66
CA GLY A 380 1.13 -1.08 -18.41
C GLY A 380 1.98 0.14 -18.76
N GLY A 381 2.05 1.12 -17.86
CA GLY A 381 2.77 2.40 -18.05
C GLY A 381 4.30 2.28 -18.15
N TYR A 382 4.85 1.07 -17.92
CA TYR A 382 6.25 0.71 -18.19
C TYR A 382 6.41 -0.22 -19.40
N PRO A 383 6.01 0.19 -20.63
CA PRO A 383 5.90 -0.69 -21.79
C PRO A 383 7.19 -1.45 -22.12
N TRP A 384 8.36 -0.85 -21.88
CA TRP A 384 9.67 -1.47 -22.09
C TRP A 384 9.94 -2.71 -21.21
N ARG A 385 9.29 -2.82 -20.04
CA ARG A 385 9.39 -4.00 -19.16
C ARG A 385 8.71 -5.20 -19.80
N TYR A 386 7.56 -4.95 -20.41
CA TYR A 386 6.68 -5.97 -20.98
C TYR A 386 7.13 -6.39 -22.38
N TYR A 387 7.60 -5.46 -23.22
CA TYR A 387 8.15 -5.82 -24.54
C TYR A 387 9.39 -6.72 -24.45
N ARG A 388 10.18 -6.59 -23.37
CA ARG A 388 11.36 -7.43 -23.16
C ARG A 388 11.00 -8.91 -23.10
N VAL A 389 9.90 -9.23 -22.42
CA VAL A 389 9.51 -10.61 -22.09
C VAL A 389 8.51 -11.18 -23.10
N ALA A 390 7.82 -10.33 -23.86
CA ALA A 390 6.85 -10.75 -24.87
C ALA A 390 7.46 -11.64 -25.98
N SER A 391 8.78 -11.55 -26.22
CA SER A 391 9.49 -12.38 -27.21
C SER A 391 10.01 -13.72 -26.68
N SER A 392 9.71 -14.09 -25.43
CA SER A 392 10.17 -15.36 -24.84
C SER A 392 9.58 -16.56 -25.59
N ASN A 393 10.34 -17.64 -25.81
CA ASN A 393 9.83 -18.81 -26.53
C ASN A 393 9.02 -19.75 -25.63
N ASN A 394 9.29 -19.74 -24.32
CA ASN A 394 8.64 -20.61 -23.33
C ASN A 394 8.67 -19.99 -21.92
N TYR A 395 7.97 -20.63 -20.98
CA TYR A 395 7.83 -20.17 -19.60
C TYR A 395 9.18 -20.08 -18.85
N ASP A 396 10.08 -21.05 -19.00
CA ASP A 396 11.35 -21.04 -18.28
C ASP A 396 12.26 -19.90 -18.76
N GLU A 397 12.27 -19.64 -20.07
CA GLU A 397 12.96 -18.49 -20.66
C GLU A 397 12.36 -17.17 -20.18
N TYR A 398 11.03 -17.06 -20.15
CA TYR A 398 10.31 -15.92 -19.59
C TYR A 398 10.73 -15.63 -18.14
N VAL A 399 10.67 -16.64 -17.26
CA VAL A 399 11.05 -16.51 -15.85
C VAL A 399 12.51 -16.07 -15.72
N ASP A 400 13.40 -16.67 -16.50
CA ASP A 400 14.83 -16.36 -16.48
C ASP A 400 15.15 -14.94 -16.93
N GLU A 401 14.57 -14.50 -18.06
CA GLU A 401 14.78 -13.15 -18.58
C GLU A 401 14.23 -12.08 -17.63
N TYR A 402 13.06 -12.34 -17.06
CA TYR A 402 12.40 -11.37 -16.20
C TYR A 402 13.01 -11.35 -14.79
N TYR A 403 13.45 -12.50 -14.26
CA TYR A 403 14.27 -12.56 -13.04
C TYR A 403 15.56 -11.76 -13.20
N ARG A 404 16.28 -11.91 -14.33
CA ARG A 404 17.49 -11.12 -14.60
C ARG A 404 17.21 -9.63 -14.68
N TYR A 405 16.06 -9.24 -15.22
CA TYR A 405 15.64 -7.84 -15.23
C TYR A 405 15.39 -7.30 -13.82
N TRP A 406 14.73 -8.09 -12.96
CA TRP A 406 14.44 -7.71 -11.58
C TRP A 406 15.62 -7.83 -10.62
N GLN A 407 16.77 -8.35 -11.07
CA GLN A 407 18.02 -8.29 -10.32
C GLN A 407 18.61 -6.86 -10.34
N ARG A 408 18.02 -5.96 -9.54
CA ARG A 408 18.24 -4.50 -9.59
C ARG A 408 19.55 -4.04 -8.93
N LEU A 409 19.96 -4.64 -7.82
CA LEU A 409 21.09 -4.12 -7.02
C LEU A 409 22.40 -4.88 -7.25
N ILE A 410 22.44 -6.17 -6.89
CA ILE A 410 23.68 -6.95 -6.88
C ILE A 410 23.54 -8.20 -7.74
N PRO A 411 24.44 -8.43 -8.72
CA PRO A 411 24.49 -9.67 -9.49
C PRO A 411 24.79 -10.90 -8.62
N ASN A 412 24.25 -12.07 -8.99
CA ASN A 412 24.35 -13.31 -8.19
C ASN A 412 25.80 -13.67 -7.85
N ARG A 413 26.71 -13.50 -8.81
CA ARG A 413 28.16 -13.75 -8.67
C ARG A 413 28.84 -12.91 -7.57
N SER A 414 28.24 -11.81 -7.16
CA SER A 414 28.78 -10.88 -6.16
C SER A 414 28.14 -11.04 -4.78
N LEU A 415 26.95 -11.67 -4.69
CA LEU A 415 26.17 -11.77 -3.45
C LEU A 415 26.96 -12.45 -2.33
N GLN A 416 27.63 -13.57 -2.61
CA GLN A 416 28.44 -14.28 -1.63
C GLN A 416 29.51 -13.38 -0.99
N LYS A 417 30.16 -12.52 -1.79
CA LYS A 417 31.21 -11.62 -1.31
C LYS A 417 30.63 -10.46 -0.50
N VAL A 418 29.53 -9.88 -0.95
CA VAL A 418 28.89 -8.72 -0.28
C VAL A 418 28.24 -9.13 1.04
N LEU A 419 27.69 -10.33 1.11
CA LEU A 419 27.02 -10.85 2.31
C LEU A 419 27.99 -11.46 3.34
N GLN A 420 29.31 -11.48 3.13
CA GLN A 420 30.22 -11.88 4.21
C GLN A 420 30.16 -10.86 5.36
N PRO A 421 30.09 -11.29 6.64
CA PRO A 421 30.26 -12.67 7.11
C PRO A 421 28.95 -13.49 7.22
N VAL A 422 27.79 -12.91 6.94
CA VAL A 422 26.46 -13.51 7.15
C VAL A 422 25.97 -14.45 6.03
N TRP A 423 26.76 -14.64 4.97
CA TRP A 423 26.39 -15.47 3.82
C TRP A 423 25.95 -16.89 4.19
N ASN A 424 26.59 -17.50 5.21
CA ASN A 424 26.28 -18.88 5.60
C ASN A 424 24.82 -19.06 6.06
N ASP A 425 24.21 -18.00 6.57
CA ASP A 425 22.82 -18.01 7.06
C ASP A 425 21.83 -18.01 5.89
N ALA A 426 22.19 -17.41 4.75
CA ALA A 426 21.29 -17.20 3.60
C ALA A 426 21.67 -18.02 2.35
N GLN A 427 22.81 -18.73 2.34
CA GLN A 427 23.34 -19.44 1.15
C GLN A 427 22.39 -20.49 0.55
N HIS A 428 21.43 -20.96 1.35
CA HIS A 428 20.45 -21.97 0.95
C HIS A 428 19.25 -21.37 0.20
N VAL A 429 19.10 -20.04 0.23
CA VAL A 429 18.02 -19.32 -0.44
C VAL A 429 18.43 -19.01 -1.88
N TRP A 430 17.64 -19.50 -2.84
CA TRP A 430 17.75 -19.09 -4.22
C TRP A 430 16.66 -18.05 -4.53
N THR A 431 17.06 -16.80 -4.76
CA THR A 431 16.13 -15.71 -5.06
C THR A 431 15.33 -15.90 -6.35
N ARG A 432 15.78 -16.73 -7.29
CA ARG A 432 14.97 -17.14 -8.44
C ARG A 432 13.73 -17.93 -8.03
N ASP A 433 13.83 -18.74 -6.98
CA ASP A 433 12.69 -19.51 -6.47
C ASP A 433 11.67 -18.59 -5.78
N ILE A 434 12.15 -17.53 -5.11
CA ILE A 434 11.27 -16.47 -4.59
C ILE A 434 10.49 -15.81 -5.74
N PHE A 435 11.20 -15.43 -6.80
CA PHE A 435 10.61 -14.82 -7.98
C PHE A 435 9.56 -15.73 -8.64
N ALA A 436 9.92 -16.99 -8.91
CA ALA A 436 9.03 -17.99 -9.49
C ALA A 436 7.85 -18.31 -8.57
N GLY A 437 8.04 -18.27 -7.25
CA GLY A 437 7.00 -18.49 -6.24
C GLY A 437 5.90 -17.43 -6.22
N VAL A 438 6.17 -16.22 -6.71
CA VAL A 438 5.11 -15.23 -6.94
C VAL A 438 4.29 -15.64 -8.17
N LEU A 439 4.95 -15.99 -9.27
CA LEU A 439 4.29 -16.41 -10.52
C LEU A 439 3.50 -17.71 -10.37
N SER A 440 3.90 -18.62 -9.48
CA SER A 440 3.19 -19.87 -9.22
C SER A 440 1.82 -19.68 -8.55
N GLN A 441 1.50 -18.47 -8.09
CA GLN A 441 0.18 -18.11 -7.56
C GLN A 441 -0.83 -17.75 -8.68
N ILE A 442 -0.41 -17.76 -9.93
CA ILE A 442 -1.28 -17.56 -11.09
C ILE A 442 -1.91 -18.92 -11.44
N ASP A 443 -3.23 -18.98 -11.40
CA ASP A 443 -3.99 -20.23 -11.59
C ASP A 443 -4.13 -20.62 -13.09
N THR A 444 -3.71 -19.75 -14.01
CA THR A 444 -3.81 -19.96 -15.45
C THR A 444 -2.47 -20.30 -16.10
N PRO A 445 -2.45 -21.17 -17.14
CA PRO A 445 -1.20 -21.48 -17.85
C PRO A 445 -0.63 -20.27 -18.59
N ILE A 446 0.67 -20.00 -18.41
CA ILE A 446 1.37 -18.90 -19.07
C ILE A 446 2.08 -19.45 -20.33
N LYS A 447 1.55 -19.17 -21.52
CA LYS A 447 2.02 -19.80 -22.78
C LYS A 447 2.24 -18.84 -23.94
N THR A 448 1.46 -17.77 -24.01
CA THR A 448 1.48 -16.81 -25.12
C THR A 448 2.21 -15.52 -24.74
N PRO A 449 2.62 -14.69 -25.71
CA PRO A 449 3.15 -13.35 -25.45
C PRO A 449 2.24 -12.50 -24.55
N GLU A 450 0.93 -12.55 -24.77
CA GLU A 450 -0.06 -11.88 -23.93
C GLU A 450 -0.08 -12.43 -22.51
N ASP A 451 0.05 -13.75 -22.33
CA ASP A 451 0.15 -14.34 -20.99
C ASP A 451 1.43 -13.89 -20.27
N PHE A 452 2.57 -13.77 -20.97
CA PHE A 452 3.81 -13.25 -20.39
C PHE A 452 3.64 -11.80 -19.91
N VAL A 453 2.92 -10.98 -20.67
CA VAL A 453 2.60 -9.60 -20.25
C VAL A 453 1.68 -9.61 -19.03
N ASN A 454 0.58 -10.37 -19.03
CA ASN A 454 -0.33 -10.45 -17.89
C ASN A 454 0.34 -11.00 -16.63
N ALA A 455 1.19 -12.01 -16.77
CA ALA A 455 1.99 -12.56 -15.67
C ALA A 455 2.99 -11.51 -15.12
N SER A 456 3.52 -10.66 -15.99
CA SER A 456 4.41 -9.56 -15.58
C SER A 456 3.65 -8.47 -14.83
N LEU A 457 2.48 -8.04 -15.34
CA LEU A 457 1.60 -7.10 -14.64
C LEU A 457 1.18 -7.65 -13.27
N TYR A 458 0.89 -8.95 -13.17
CA TYR A 458 0.62 -9.64 -11.91
C TYR A 458 1.80 -9.55 -10.94
N LEU A 459 3.02 -9.90 -11.40
CA LEU A 459 4.22 -9.84 -10.58
C LEU A 459 4.45 -8.40 -10.06
N GLU A 460 4.39 -7.40 -10.94
CA GLU A 460 4.61 -6.00 -10.57
C GLU A 460 3.55 -5.51 -9.59
N SER A 461 2.27 -5.86 -9.80
CA SER A 461 1.18 -5.52 -8.90
C SER A 461 1.34 -6.16 -7.50
N LYS A 462 1.85 -7.39 -7.43
CA LYS A 462 2.05 -8.12 -6.16
C LYS A 462 3.30 -7.69 -5.40
N THR A 463 4.29 -7.12 -6.09
CA THR A 463 5.62 -6.86 -5.51
C THR A 463 6.00 -5.39 -5.60
N PHE A 464 6.23 -4.86 -6.80
CA PHE A 464 6.67 -3.49 -7.05
C PHE A 464 5.66 -2.46 -6.53
N LEU A 465 4.38 -2.59 -6.88
CA LEU A 465 3.31 -1.71 -6.42
C LEU A 465 3.19 -1.71 -4.89
N GLN A 466 3.29 -2.87 -4.26
CA GLN A 466 3.23 -2.98 -2.81
C GLN A 466 4.39 -2.21 -2.12
N GLY A 467 5.56 -2.21 -2.74
CA GLY A 467 6.70 -1.38 -2.30
C GLY A 467 6.39 0.12 -2.41
N LEU A 468 5.79 0.56 -3.52
CA LEU A 468 5.38 1.95 -3.72
C LEU A 468 4.33 2.39 -2.71
N LEU A 469 3.29 1.58 -2.49
CA LEU A 469 2.23 1.85 -1.50
C LEU A 469 2.79 1.95 -0.08
N SER A 470 3.80 1.14 0.25
CA SER A 470 4.49 1.22 1.55
C SER A 470 5.23 2.54 1.73
N ILE A 471 5.90 3.03 0.69
CA ILE A 471 6.58 4.34 0.70
C ILE A 471 5.55 5.45 0.82
N GLU A 472 4.51 5.41 0.01
CA GLU A 472 3.47 6.43 -0.03
C GLU A 472 2.75 6.57 1.31
N ASP A 473 2.32 5.45 1.92
CA ASP A 473 1.68 5.50 3.24
C ASP A 473 2.67 5.98 4.31
N LYS A 474 3.85 5.36 4.46
CA LYS A 474 4.76 5.70 5.56
C LYS A 474 5.28 7.14 5.48
N LEU A 475 5.52 7.66 4.28
CA LEU A 475 6.01 9.04 4.09
C LEU A 475 4.89 10.08 4.11
N GLY A 476 3.69 9.75 3.62
CA GLY A 476 2.49 10.56 3.84
C GLY A 476 2.23 10.73 5.33
N MET A 477 2.18 9.62 6.05
CA MET A 477 1.89 9.60 7.47
C MET A 477 3.01 10.19 8.34
N ALA A 478 4.24 10.33 7.83
CA ALA A 478 5.30 11.10 8.51
C ALA A 478 4.91 12.56 8.76
N PHE A 479 3.98 13.09 7.96
CA PHE A 479 3.43 14.44 8.06
C PHE A 479 1.92 14.44 8.31
N SER A 480 1.40 13.36 8.91
CA SER A 480 -0.03 13.23 9.22
C SER A 480 -0.94 13.44 7.99
N LEU A 481 -0.47 12.99 6.82
CA LEU A 481 -1.14 13.15 5.53
C LEU A 481 -1.64 11.80 5.03
N GLU A 482 -2.95 11.67 4.90
CA GLU A 482 -3.61 10.52 4.28
C GLU A 482 -3.46 10.56 2.76
N CYS A 483 -2.72 9.62 2.19
CA CYS A 483 -2.67 9.42 0.74
C CYS A 483 -3.78 8.44 0.31
N ARG A 484 -4.55 8.83 -0.70
CA ARG A 484 -5.59 8.04 -1.37
C ARG A 484 -5.18 7.79 -2.82
N VAL A 485 -5.48 6.60 -3.34
CA VAL A 485 -5.01 6.09 -4.63
C VAL A 485 -6.21 5.71 -5.52
N PRO A 486 -6.78 6.66 -6.29
CA PRO A 486 -7.97 6.44 -7.12
C PRO A 486 -7.85 5.28 -8.11
N PHE A 487 -6.66 5.05 -8.68
CA PHE A 487 -6.43 3.92 -9.58
C PHE A 487 -6.67 2.55 -8.93
N LEU A 488 -6.63 2.48 -7.60
CA LEU A 488 -6.88 1.27 -6.83
C LEU A 488 -8.31 1.21 -6.24
N ASP A 489 -9.28 1.89 -6.84
CA ASP A 489 -10.70 1.60 -6.56
C ASP A 489 -11.06 0.20 -7.09
N ASN A 490 -11.79 -0.59 -6.30
CA ASN A 490 -12.09 -1.97 -6.64
C ASN A 490 -12.77 -2.16 -8.00
N ASP A 491 -13.72 -1.29 -8.36
CA ASP A 491 -14.47 -1.44 -9.61
C ASP A 491 -13.57 -1.13 -10.81
N LEU A 492 -12.69 -0.13 -10.67
CA LEU A 492 -11.70 0.24 -11.68
C LEU A 492 -10.62 -0.84 -11.84
N VAL A 493 -10.12 -1.42 -10.75
CA VAL A 493 -9.17 -2.54 -10.81
C VAL A 493 -9.79 -3.76 -11.46
N ASP A 494 -11.00 -4.15 -11.02
CA ASP A 494 -11.68 -5.33 -11.56
C ASP A 494 -11.92 -5.18 -13.08
N PHE A 495 -12.20 -3.95 -13.56
CA PHE A 495 -12.23 -3.63 -14.99
C PHE A 495 -10.85 -3.71 -15.66
N ALA A 496 -9.82 -3.09 -15.08
CA ALA A 496 -8.47 -3.07 -15.63
C ALA A 496 -7.88 -4.49 -15.78
N LEU A 497 -8.20 -5.40 -14.86
CA LEU A 497 -7.77 -6.81 -14.91
C LEU A 497 -8.41 -7.60 -16.06
N GLN A 498 -9.56 -7.15 -16.58
CA GLN A 498 -10.30 -7.78 -17.67
C GLN A 498 -9.97 -7.18 -19.05
N LEU A 499 -9.16 -6.12 -19.10
CA LEU A 499 -8.76 -5.52 -20.37
C LEU A 499 -7.83 -6.44 -21.17
N PRO A 500 -8.08 -6.63 -22.47
CA PRO A 500 -7.13 -7.27 -23.36
C PRO A 500 -5.78 -6.54 -23.35
N VAL A 501 -4.67 -7.28 -23.46
CA VAL A 501 -3.31 -6.71 -23.43
C VAL A 501 -3.14 -5.61 -24.47
N GLN A 502 -3.76 -5.76 -25.65
CA GLN A 502 -3.66 -4.81 -26.76
C GLN A 502 -4.31 -3.44 -26.45
N GLN A 503 -5.17 -3.36 -25.43
CA GLN A 503 -5.72 -2.08 -24.95
C GLN A 503 -4.75 -1.37 -24.00
N LYS A 504 -3.83 -2.10 -23.35
CA LYS A 504 -2.83 -1.57 -22.43
C LYS A 504 -1.52 -1.24 -23.16
N ILE A 505 -1.06 -2.16 -23.99
CA ILE A 505 0.24 -2.11 -24.66
C ILE A 505 0.04 -2.29 -26.16
N ARG A 506 0.52 -1.32 -26.95
CA ARG A 506 0.41 -1.35 -28.42
C ARG A 506 1.63 -2.05 -29.03
N ASN A 507 1.43 -2.78 -30.13
CA ASN A 507 2.50 -3.38 -30.95
C ASN A 507 3.48 -4.28 -30.18
N LEU A 508 3.01 -5.42 -29.69
CA LEU A 508 3.85 -6.43 -29.02
C LEU A 508 5.00 -6.97 -29.90
N ASP A 509 4.86 -6.88 -31.23
CA ASP A 509 5.87 -7.36 -32.20
C ASP A 509 7.02 -6.37 -32.44
N SER A 510 6.86 -5.09 -32.08
CA SER A 510 7.90 -4.06 -32.27
C SER A 510 8.67 -3.81 -30.99
N VAL A 511 9.60 -4.71 -30.68
CA VAL A 511 10.43 -4.63 -29.47
C VAL A 511 11.46 -3.50 -29.62
N VAL A 512 11.17 -2.33 -29.07
CA VAL A 512 12.22 -1.34 -28.78
C VAL A 512 12.89 -1.76 -27.47
N ARG A 513 14.11 -2.28 -27.55
CA ARG A 513 14.92 -2.54 -26.35
C ARG A 513 15.32 -1.20 -25.72
N VAL A 514 14.54 -0.76 -24.74
CA VAL A 514 14.88 0.41 -23.93
C VAL A 514 15.49 -0.07 -22.62
N ASN A 515 16.72 0.33 -22.35
CA ASN A 515 17.32 0.20 -21.04
C ASN A 515 16.99 1.45 -20.22
N GLU A 516 16.30 1.28 -19.09
CA GLU A 516 15.94 2.38 -18.19
C GLU A 516 17.19 3.12 -17.65
N ASN A 517 18.36 2.45 -17.64
CA ASN A 517 19.63 3.01 -17.19
C ASN A 517 20.45 3.67 -18.31
N GLU A 518 20.01 3.58 -19.57
CA GLU A 518 20.66 4.24 -20.72
C GLU A 518 19.92 5.54 -21.09
N SER A 519 20.65 6.54 -21.60
CA SER A 519 20.11 7.83 -21.99
C SER A 519 19.45 7.79 -23.37
N GLY A 520 18.24 8.38 -23.52
CA GLY A 520 17.51 8.45 -24.79
C GLY A 520 16.04 8.82 -24.63
N LYS A 521 15.32 9.08 -25.74
CA LYS A 521 13.86 9.25 -25.74
C LYS A 521 13.21 7.88 -25.46
N LYS A 522 12.50 7.77 -24.33
CA LYS A 522 11.84 6.53 -23.87
C LYS A 522 10.31 6.56 -24.05
N LYS A 523 9.80 7.43 -24.93
CA LYS A 523 8.39 7.56 -25.28
C LYS A 523 8.17 7.22 -26.74
#